data_AF-A0A972J3F8-F1
#
_entry.id   AF-A0A972J3F8-F1
#
_cell.length_a   1.000
_cell.length_b   1.000
_cell.length_c   1.000
_cell.angle_alpha   90.00
_cell.angle_beta   90.00
_cell.angle_gamma   90.00
#
_symmetry.space_group_name_H-M   'P 1'
#
loop_
_entity.id
_entity.type
_entity.pdbx_description
1 polymer ?
#
loop_
_entity_poly.entity_id
_entity_poly.type
_entity_poly.pdbx_seq_one_letter_code
_entity_poly.pdbx_strand_id
1 'polypeptide(L)' 'MENLPLRKEGLPELFTIGHSVHPSEYFVELRKRHVITALCDVRSSPYSRFTPQFNRETLKNEMSIQRIA' A
#
# COMPACT_ATOMS: atom_id res chain seq x y z
N MET A 1 27.29 -6.66 13.56
CA MET A 1 26.41 -5.47 13.62
C MET A 1 26.54 -4.80 12.27
N GLU A 2 25.65 -5.17 11.35
CA GLU A 2 25.72 -4.77 9.95
C GLU A 2 25.19 -3.34 9.84
N ASN A 3 26.04 -2.43 9.35
CA ASN A 3 25.68 -1.03 9.15
C ASN A 3 24.61 -0.97 8.05
N LEU A 4 23.34 -0.89 8.45
CA LEU A 4 22.27 -0.51 7.54
C LEU A 4 22.59 0.91 7.04
N PRO A 5 22.65 1.17 5.73
CA PRO A 5 23.04 2.47 5.22
C PRO A 5 22.15 3.56 5.82
N LEU A 6 22.80 4.60 6.34
CA LEU A 6 22.16 5.82 6.83
C LEU A 6 21.11 6.26 5.81
N ARG A 7 19.84 6.27 6.22
CA ARG A 7 18.75 6.84 5.42
C ARG A 7 19.21 8.26 5.02
N LYS A 8 19.15 8.58 3.72
CA LYS A 8 19.41 9.96 3.27
C LYS A 8 18.30 10.84 3.85
N GLU A 9 18.63 11.53 4.94
CA GLU A 9 17.79 12.56 5.57
C GLU A 9 17.19 13.47 4.49
N GLY A 10 15.86 13.53 4.42
CA GLY A 10 15.11 14.45 3.56
C GLY A 10 14.66 13.93 2.19
N LEU A 11 14.91 12.67 1.82
CA LEU A 11 14.30 12.10 0.60
C LEU A 11 12.94 11.44 0.90
N PRO A 12 11.91 11.64 0.04
CA PRO A 12 10.64 10.95 0.18
C PRO A 12 10.82 9.42 0.13
N GLU A 13 10.18 8.71 1.06
CA GLU A 13 10.21 7.25 1.08
C GLU A 13 9.17 6.68 0.10
N LEU A 14 9.64 5.82 -0.81
CA LEU A 14 8.80 5.11 -1.77
C LEU A 14 8.72 3.64 -1.39
N PHE A 15 7.50 3.14 -1.18
CA PHE A 15 7.22 1.74 -0.92
C PHE A 15 6.51 1.10 -2.12
N THR A 16 6.79 -0.17 -2.35
CA THR A 16 6.01 -1.01 -3.27
C THR A 16 5.28 -2.07 -2.46
N ILE A 17 4.07 -2.40 -2.89
CA ILE A 17 3.23 -3.43 -2.26
C ILE A 17 2.57 -4.25 -3.34
N GLY A 18 2.72 -5.57 -3.27
CA GLY A 18 2.07 -6.52 -4.15
C GLY A 18 0.76 -7.05 -3.54
N HIS A 19 -0.19 -7.42 -4.40
CA HIS A 19 -1.39 -8.15 -3.96
C HIS A 19 -1.03 -9.63 -3.72
N SER A 20 -0.59 -9.94 -2.51
CA SER A 20 -0.42 -11.32 -2.08
C SER A 20 -1.78 -12.00 -1.86
N VAL A 21 -1.78 -13.26 -1.39
CA VAL A 21 -2.98 -13.95 -0.89
C VAL A 21 -3.43 -13.46 0.50
N HIS A 22 -2.81 -12.42 1.06
CA HIS A 22 -3.21 -11.88 2.35
C HIS A 22 -4.58 -11.18 2.29
N PRO A 23 -5.33 -11.16 3.41
CA PRO A 23 -6.55 -10.37 3.55
C PRO A 23 -6.30 -8.87 3.38
N SER A 24 -7.33 -8.08 3.06
CA SER A 24 -7.20 -6.63 2.87
C SER A 24 -6.78 -5.90 4.17
N GLU A 25 -7.10 -6.47 5.34
CA GLU A 25 -6.66 -5.95 6.64
C GLU A 25 -5.14 -5.94 6.76
N TYR A 26 -4.44 -6.92 6.16
CA TYR A 26 -2.99 -6.94 6.16
C TYR A 26 -2.41 -5.75 5.40
N PHE A 27 -3.03 -5.35 4.29
CA PHE A 27 -2.66 -4.15 3.55
C PHE A 27 -2.78 -2.90 4.42
N VAL A 28 -3.86 -2.80 5.19
CA VAL A 28 -4.09 -1.69 6.14
C VAL A 28 -3.01 -1.64 7.21
N GLU A 29 -2.62 -2.78 7.76
CA GLU A 29 -1.57 -2.85 8.78
C GLU A 29 -0.19 -2.47 8.24
N LEU A 30 0.14 -2.87 7.01
CA LEU A 30 1.37 -2.43 6.34
C LEU A 30 1.40 -0.91 6.17
N ARG A 31 0.27 -0.31 5.77
CA ARG A 31 0.15 1.16 5.64
C ARG A 31 0.44 1.87 6.96
N LYS A 32 -0.19 1.40 8.05
CA LYS A 32 -0.02 1.99 9.40
C LYS A 32 1.43 1.85 9.88
N ARG A 33 2.02 0.68 9.70
CA ARG A 33 3.40 0.38 10.12
C ARG A 33 4.43 1.30 9.46
N HIS A 34 4.21 1.65 8.19
CA HIS A 34 5.13 2.46 7.40
C HIS A 34 4.66 3.92 7.22
N VAL A 35 3.58 4.32 7.89
CA VAL A 35 3.00 5.69 7.83
C VAL A 35 2.77 6.14 6.38
N ILE A 36 2.30 5.23 5.54
CA ILE A 36 2.03 5.51 4.12
C ILE A 36 0.75 6.36 4.02
N THR A 37 0.87 7.58 3.50
CA THR A 37 -0.23 8.55 3.43
C THR A 37 -0.85 8.67 2.04
N ALA A 38 -0.20 8.13 1.01
CA ALA A 38 -0.67 8.15 -0.37
C ALA A 38 -0.42 6.80 -1.04
N LEU A 39 -1.32 6.42 -1.94
CA LEU A 39 -1.21 5.18 -2.73
C LEU A 39 -1.42 5.50 -4.20
N CYS A 40 -0.50 5.01 -5.03
CA CYS A 40 -0.60 5.11 -6.48
C CYS A 40 -0.77 3.70 -7.06
N ASP A 41 -1.88 3.47 -7.76
CA ASP A 41 -2.09 2.22 -8.48
C ASP A 41 -1.44 2.31 -9.86
N VAL A 42 -0.31 1.63 -10.02
CA VAL A 42 0.49 1.62 -11.26
C VAL A 42 0.07 0.50 -12.22
N ARG A 43 -0.96 -0.29 -11.89
CA ARG A 43 -1.43 -1.39 -12.74
C ARG A 43 -2.15 -0.85 -13.96
N SER A 44 -1.81 -1.35 -15.16
CA SER A 44 -2.52 -0.97 -16.39
C SER A 44 -4.01 -1.34 -16.35
N SER A 45 -4.35 -2.43 -15.67
CA SER A 45 -5.73 -2.80 -15.34
C SER A 45 -5.84 -2.98 -13.82
N PRO A 46 -6.47 -2.04 -13.10
CA PRO A 46 -6.56 -2.10 -11.64
C PRO A 46 -7.76 -2.95 -11.17
N TYR A 47 -8.01 -4.04 -11.88
CA TYR A 47 -9.12 -4.97 -11.66
C TYR A 47 -8.68 -6.42 -11.85
N SER A 48 -9.15 -7.30 -10.97
CA SER A 48 -8.87 -8.73 -10.95
C SER A 48 -10.13 -9.51 -10.57
N ARG A 49 -10.36 -10.64 -11.25
CA ARG A 49 -11.41 -11.61 -10.89
C ARG A 49 -10.99 -12.52 -9.74
N PHE A 50 -9.69 -12.72 -9.55
CA PHE A 50 -9.15 -13.62 -8.52
C PHE A 50 -8.97 -12.91 -7.18
N THR A 51 -8.76 -11.59 -7.20
CA THR A 51 -8.54 -10.77 -6.01
C THR A 51 -9.39 -9.50 -6.04
N PRO A 52 -10.74 -9.62 -6.08
CA PRO A 52 -11.65 -8.48 -6.24
C PRO A 52 -11.60 -7.48 -5.08
N GLN A 53 -11.12 -7.89 -3.90
CA GLN A 53 -10.88 -7.00 -2.75
C GLN A 53 -9.82 -5.92 -3.05
N PHE A 54 -8.88 -6.21 -3.96
CA PHE A 54 -7.85 -5.26 -4.40
C PHE A 54 -8.24 -4.54 -5.71
N ASN A 55 -9.50 -4.58 -6.12
CA ASN A 55 -9.98 -3.75 -7.24
C ASN A 55 -10.01 -2.29 -6.80
N ARG A 56 -9.71 -1.37 -7.72
CA ARG A 56 -9.55 0.06 -7.42
C ARG A 56 -10.67 0.63 -6.55
N GLU A 57 -11.94 0.40 -6.92
CA GLU A 57 -13.09 0.96 -6.21
C GLU A 57 -13.29 0.31 -4.83
N THR A 58 -13.13 -1.01 -4.73
CA THR A 58 -13.20 -1.74 -3.45
C THR A 58 -12.13 -1.22 -2.49
N LEU A 59 -10.88 -1.16 -2.99
CA LEU A 59 -9.72 -0.72 -2.23
C LEU A 59 -9.86 0.75 -1.80
N LYS A 60 -10.31 1.62 -2.71
CA LYS A 60 -10.59 3.03 -2.43
C LYS A 60 -11.67 3.19 -1.35
N ASN A 61 -12.72 2.39 -1.38
CA ASN A 61 -13.79 2.44 -0.38
C ASN A 61 -13.32 1.95 0.99
N GLU A 62 -12.55 0.85 1.04
CA GLU A 62 -11.92 0.38 2.29
C GLU A 62 -10.97 1.42 2.88
N MET A 63 -10.31 2.20 2.01
CA MET A 63 -9.32 3.21 2.39
C MET A 63 -9.90 4.58 2.73
N SER A 64 -10.99 5.01 2.08
CA SER A 64 -11.65 6.28 2.37
C SER A 64 -12.22 6.30 3.78
N ILE A 65 -12.74 5.16 4.25
CA ILE A 65 -13.13 4.94 5.65
C ILE A 65 -11.96 5.19 6.61
N GLN A 66 -10.72 5.03 6.14
CA GLN A 66 -9.50 5.12 6.95
C GLN A 66 -8.66 6.38 6.71
N ARG A 67 -9.23 7.44 6.09
CA ARG A 67 -8.58 8.73 5.81
C ARG A 67 -7.25 8.60 5.04
N ILE A 68 -7.36 8.36 3.73
CA ILE A 68 -6.28 8.57 2.76
C ILE A 68 -6.65 9.81 1.93
N ALA A 69 -5.68 10.73 1.73
CA ALA A 69 -5.85 11.96 0.95
C ALA A 69 -5.73 11.69 -0.56
#